data_AF-F6G8Y5-F1
#
_entry.id   AF-F6G8Y5-F1
#
_cell.length_a   1.000
_cell.length_b   1.000
_cell.length_c   1.000
_cell.angle_alpha   90.00
_cell.angle_beta   90.00
_cell.angle_gamma   90.00
#
_symmetry.space_group_name_H-M   'P 1'
#
loop_
_entity.id
_entity.type
_entity.pdbx_description
1 polymer ?
#
loop_
_entity_poly.entity_id
_entity_poly.type
_entity_poly.pdbx_seq_one_letter_code
_entity_poly.pdbx_strand_id
1 'polypeptide(L)'
;MPIRLYLIWGATTTGKTAQSVALARATGAPVISLDRVQCCQELAVGSGRPSPSDLLGTRREYLCDRSVSSGVIPAADANQLLFDKVVRYSAHERALILEGGSVSLINAMIRDERWSEQGEWALCRIALPGRAVFMAQAIKRVRDMLEPPPGHAGILDELGGLWAHPGNHAVLEDVDGYRQIIRYARASQVPIDRITSIDRRTMAILVERIAQEYWEHALWQEQEFLGIPATWRRADDA
;
A
#
# COMPACT_ATOMS: atom_id res chain seq x y z
N MET A 1 -8.70 29.75 -3.88
CA MET A 1 -9.38 28.63 -4.55
C MET A 1 -9.26 27.43 -3.61
N PRO A 2 -10.33 26.64 -3.41
CA PRO A 2 -10.22 25.41 -2.64
C PRO A 2 -9.20 24.48 -3.30
N ILE A 3 -8.48 23.69 -2.49
CA ILE A 3 -7.52 22.72 -3.00
C ILE A 3 -8.27 21.61 -3.75
N ARG A 4 -7.67 21.09 -4.83
CA ARG A 4 -8.20 19.91 -5.52
C ARG A 4 -7.64 18.63 -4.89
N LEU A 5 -8.50 17.71 -4.48
CA LEU A 5 -8.12 16.42 -3.90
C LEU A 5 -8.46 15.28 -4.85
N TYR A 6 -7.44 14.61 -5.39
CA TYR A 6 -7.62 13.44 -6.23
C TYR A 6 -7.55 12.18 -5.38
N LEU A 7 -8.67 11.48 -5.22
CA LEU A 7 -8.68 10.17 -4.57
C LEU A 7 -8.49 9.08 -5.62
N ILE A 8 -7.35 8.38 -5.58
CA ILE A 8 -7.08 7.20 -6.40
C ILE A 8 -7.06 5.97 -5.49
N TRP A 9 -8.10 5.13 -5.55
CA TRP A 9 -8.22 3.99 -4.64
C TRP A 9 -8.68 2.72 -5.33
N GLY A 10 -8.50 1.59 -4.65
CA GLY A 10 -8.85 0.27 -5.16
C GLY A 10 -7.95 -0.83 -4.58
N ALA A 11 -8.27 -2.07 -4.95
CA ALA A 11 -7.60 -3.25 -4.42
C ALA A 11 -6.08 -3.28 -4.71
N THR A 12 -5.34 -4.11 -3.99
CA THR A 12 -3.90 -4.35 -4.21
C THR A 12 -3.63 -4.79 -5.65
N THR A 13 -2.43 -4.55 -6.16
CA THR A 13 -1.99 -5.01 -7.50
C THR A 13 -2.79 -4.44 -8.70
N THR A 14 -3.72 -3.52 -8.50
CA THR A 14 -4.54 -2.92 -9.59
C THR A 14 -3.87 -1.80 -10.39
N GLY A 15 -2.63 -1.40 -10.04
CA GLY A 15 -1.88 -0.37 -10.77
C GLY A 15 -2.13 1.09 -10.33
N LYS A 16 -2.70 1.30 -9.14
CA LYS A 16 -2.96 2.64 -8.55
C LYS A 16 -1.73 3.55 -8.55
N THR A 17 -0.57 3.03 -8.14
CA THR A 17 0.66 3.81 -8.07
C THR A 17 1.12 4.32 -9.45
N ALA A 18 0.94 3.53 -10.51
CA ALA A 18 1.26 3.99 -11.87
C ALA A 18 0.34 5.14 -12.31
N GLN A 19 -0.95 5.06 -11.96
CA GLN A 19 -1.92 6.12 -12.23
C GLN A 19 -1.62 7.40 -11.43
N SER A 20 -1.28 7.28 -10.14
CA SER A 20 -0.94 8.44 -9.32
C SER A 20 0.36 9.09 -9.76
N VAL A 21 1.37 8.33 -10.17
CA VAL A 21 2.61 8.88 -10.75
C VAL A 21 2.33 9.60 -12.06
N ALA A 22 1.52 9.03 -12.95
CA ALA A 22 1.15 9.71 -14.21
C ALA A 22 0.45 11.05 -13.96
N LEU A 23 -0.50 11.08 -13.02
CA LEU A 23 -1.20 12.30 -12.63
C LEU A 23 -0.27 13.31 -11.94
N ALA A 24 0.63 12.85 -11.06
CA ALA A 24 1.60 13.70 -10.38
C ALA A 24 2.57 14.33 -11.37
N ARG A 25 3.02 13.61 -12.41
CA ARG A 25 3.85 14.16 -13.48
C ARG A 25 3.11 15.23 -14.30
N ALA A 26 1.82 15.04 -14.55
CA ALA A 26 1.01 15.98 -15.31
C ALA A 26 0.68 17.26 -14.53
N THR A 27 0.58 17.17 -13.20
CA THR A 27 0.06 18.26 -12.36
C THR A 27 1.10 18.90 -11.44
N GLY A 28 2.22 18.23 -11.17
CA GLY A 28 3.18 18.61 -10.13
C GLY A 28 2.72 18.33 -8.69
N ALA A 29 1.49 17.82 -8.52
CA ALA A 29 0.89 17.54 -7.21
C ALA A 29 1.64 16.41 -6.49
N PRO A 30 1.92 16.55 -5.18
CA PRO A 30 2.47 15.45 -4.41
C PRO A 30 1.42 14.35 -4.17
N VAL A 31 1.90 13.11 -4.10
CA VAL A 31 1.11 11.92 -3.79
C VAL A 31 1.24 11.60 -2.32
N ILE A 32 0.14 11.55 -1.56
CA ILE A 32 0.11 11.06 -0.19
C ILE A 32 -0.41 9.62 -0.19
N SER A 33 0.39 8.71 0.39
CA SER A 33 0.05 7.29 0.50
C SER A 33 -1.11 7.05 1.48
N LEU A 34 -2.18 6.40 1.01
CA LEU A 34 -3.28 5.86 1.80
C LEU A 34 -3.04 4.38 2.11
N ASP A 35 -1.87 4.08 2.66
CA ASP A 35 -1.46 2.75 3.09
C ASP A 35 -0.74 2.81 4.43
N ARG A 36 -1.30 2.16 5.45
CA ARG A 36 -0.78 2.20 6.82
C ARG A 36 0.43 1.30 7.00
N VAL A 37 0.53 0.19 6.26
CA VAL A 37 1.68 -0.71 6.33
C VAL A 37 2.89 -0.02 5.71
N GLN A 38 2.67 0.77 4.66
CA GLN A 38 3.69 1.62 4.07
C GLN A 38 4.17 2.76 4.99
N CYS A 39 3.66 2.93 6.22
CA CYS A 39 4.30 3.81 7.21
C CYS A 39 5.53 3.15 7.87
N CYS A 40 5.63 1.83 7.82
CA CYS A 40 6.79 1.09 8.32
C CYS A 40 7.87 1.04 7.24
N GLN A 41 8.90 1.90 7.33
CA GLN A 41 9.96 1.95 6.33
C GLN A 41 10.78 0.66 6.23
N GLU A 42 10.87 -0.09 7.33
CA GLU A 42 11.55 -1.39 7.38
C GLU A 42 10.83 -2.49 6.57
N LEU A 43 9.59 -2.24 6.14
CA LEU A 43 8.80 -3.14 5.29
C LEU A 43 8.63 -2.58 3.86
N ALA A 44 9.54 -1.73 3.39
CA ALA A 44 9.39 -1.00 2.13
C ALA A 44 9.06 -1.90 0.93
N VAL A 45 9.74 -3.04 0.79
CA VAL A 45 9.53 -4.01 -0.29
C VAL A 45 8.22 -4.75 -0.07
N GLY A 46 8.04 -5.43 1.07
CA GLY A 46 6.85 -6.26 1.31
C GLY A 46 5.53 -5.47 1.40
N SER A 47 5.57 -4.21 1.87
CA SER A 47 4.41 -3.29 1.85
C SER A 47 4.14 -2.69 0.47
N GLY A 48 5.07 -2.87 -0.46
CA GLY A 48 4.90 -2.42 -1.83
C GLY A 48 5.09 -0.93 -2.04
N ARG A 49 5.98 -0.29 -1.27
CA ARG A 49 6.41 1.08 -1.56
C ARG A 49 7.04 1.11 -2.96
N PRO A 50 6.70 2.10 -3.82
CA PRO A 50 7.35 2.24 -5.11
C PRO A 50 8.84 2.53 -4.95
N SER A 51 9.67 1.99 -5.84
CA SER A 51 11.07 2.36 -5.93
C SER A 51 11.23 3.80 -6.42
N PRO A 52 12.41 4.43 -6.23
CA PRO A 52 12.70 5.73 -6.83
C PRO A 52 12.51 5.76 -8.35
N SER A 53 12.76 4.62 -9.03
CA SER A 53 12.55 4.49 -10.47
C SER A 53 11.07 4.47 -10.85
N ASP A 54 10.22 3.85 -10.03
CA ASP A 54 8.76 3.83 -10.24
C ASP A 54 8.14 5.22 -10.06
N LEU A 55 8.73 6.07 -9.20
CA LEU A 55 8.24 7.41 -8.91
C LEU A 55 8.51 8.41 -10.05
N LEU A 56 9.45 8.14 -10.95
CA LEU A 56 9.79 9.01 -12.08
C LEU A 56 10.01 10.48 -11.68
N GLY A 57 10.63 10.69 -10.52
CA GLY A 57 10.91 12.03 -9.95
C GLY A 57 9.72 12.74 -9.32
N THR A 58 8.55 12.09 -9.21
CA THR A 58 7.38 12.66 -8.51
C THR A 58 7.55 12.59 -6.99
N ARG A 59 6.89 13.50 -6.27
CA ARG A 59 6.93 13.56 -4.81
C ARG A 59 5.91 12.58 -4.24
N ARG A 60 6.37 11.61 -3.44
CA ARG A 60 5.51 10.71 -2.65
C ARG A 60 5.77 10.90 -1.17
N GLU A 61 4.68 11.08 -0.43
CA GLU A 61 4.63 11.34 1.00
C GLU A 61 3.97 10.15 1.71
N TYR A 62 4.55 9.74 2.83
CA TYR A 62 3.94 8.78 3.76
C TYR A 62 3.34 9.54 4.95
N LEU A 63 2.39 8.91 5.65
CA LEU A 63 1.70 9.55 6.77
C LEU A 63 2.64 9.78 7.96
N CYS A 64 3.49 8.80 8.23
CA CYS A 64 4.56 8.87 9.23
C CYS A 64 5.67 7.86 8.89
N ASP A 65 6.74 7.92 9.68
CA ASP A 65 7.75 6.86 9.77
C ASP A 65 7.60 6.17 11.12
N ARG A 66 7.43 4.85 11.11
CA ARG A 66 7.13 4.05 12.32
C ARG A 66 7.91 2.74 12.29
N SER A 67 8.52 2.38 13.42
CA SER A 67 9.16 1.09 13.59
C SER A 67 8.14 -0.06 13.57
N VAL A 68 8.48 -1.19 12.95
CA VAL A 68 7.67 -2.41 12.96
C VAL A 68 7.39 -2.88 14.38
N SER A 69 8.35 -2.71 15.30
CA SER A 69 8.19 -3.06 16.72
C SER A 69 7.13 -2.22 17.45
N SER A 70 6.72 -1.09 16.87
CA SER A 70 5.65 -0.23 17.39
C SER A 70 4.27 -0.57 16.81
N GLY A 71 4.16 -1.61 15.96
CA GLY A 71 2.92 -1.98 15.28
C GLY A 71 2.58 -1.06 14.10
N VAL A 72 1.65 -1.51 13.25
CA VAL A 72 1.07 -0.67 12.19
C VAL A 72 0.21 0.43 12.82
N ILE A 73 0.34 1.66 12.33
CA ILE A 73 -0.42 2.80 12.84
C ILE A 73 -1.95 2.53 12.83
N PRO A 74 -2.69 2.84 13.90
CA PRO A 74 -4.15 2.72 13.93
C PRO A 74 -4.83 3.59 12.85
N ALA A 75 -5.97 3.14 12.33
CA ALA A 75 -6.65 3.83 11.22
C ALA A 75 -7.14 5.24 11.59
N ALA A 76 -7.61 5.45 12.82
CA ALA A 76 -8.04 6.76 13.30
C ALA A 76 -6.87 7.76 13.37
N ASP A 77 -5.73 7.32 13.91
CA ASP A 77 -4.51 8.14 13.98
C ASP A 77 -3.96 8.45 12.59
N ALA A 78 -3.98 7.46 11.68
CA ALA A 78 -3.59 7.64 10.29
C ALA A 78 -4.49 8.65 9.56
N ASN A 79 -5.81 8.59 9.78
CA ASN A 79 -6.76 9.56 9.24
C ASN A 79 -6.50 10.97 9.78
N GLN A 80 -6.22 11.11 11.09
CA GLN A 80 -5.89 12.40 11.69
C GLN A 80 -4.59 12.99 11.10
N LEU A 81 -3.52 12.18 11.00
CA LEU A 81 -2.26 12.62 10.39
C LEU A 81 -2.43 13.02 8.91
N LEU A 82 -3.25 12.26 8.18
CA LEU A 82 -3.59 12.57 6.80
C LEU A 82 -4.32 13.92 6.70
N PHE A 83 -5.33 14.15 7.55
CA PHE A 83 -6.08 15.40 7.58
C PHE A 83 -5.16 16.59 7.86
N ASP A 84 -4.33 16.50 8.91
CA ASP A 84 -3.38 17.55 9.27
C ASP A 84 -2.36 17.83 8.16
N LYS A 85 -1.91 16.77 7.46
CA LYS A 85 -1.02 16.89 6.30
C LYS A 85 -1.74 17.63 5.16
N VAL A 86 -2.98 17.25 4.82
CA VAL A 86 -3.76 17.92 3.76
C VAL A 86 -4.00 19.39 4.08
N VAL A 87 -4.36 19.73 5.33
CA VAL A 87 -4.52 21.14 5.78
C VAL A 87 -3.22 21.93 5.64
N ARG A 88 -2.07 21.33 5.98
CA ARG A 88 -0.77 21.99 5.82
C ARG A 88 -0.43 22.23 4.36
N TYR A 89 -0.66 21.23 3.51
CA TYR A 89 -0.37 21.32 2.08
C TYR A 89 -1.29 22.28 1.34
N SER A 90 -2.56 22.42 1.76
CA SER A 90 -3.50 23.35 1.12
C SER A 90 -3.11 24.82 1.21
N ALA A 91 -2.18 25.17 2.11
CA ALA A 91 -1.61 26.51 2.18
C ALA A 91 -0.71 26.88 0.99
N HIS A 92 -0.15 25.91 0.27
CA HIS A 92 0.85 26.14 -0.79
C HIS A 92 0.70 25.27 -2.04
N GLU A 93 -0.03 24.16 -1.97
CA GLU A 93 -0.34 23.30 -3.12
C GLU A 93 -1.74 23.61 -3.66
N ARG A 94 -1.88 23.55 -4.98
CA ARG A 94 -3.19 23.67 -5.66
C ARG A 94 -3.93 22.34 -5.75
N ALA A 95 -3.21 21.24 -5.66
CA ALA A 95 -3.76 19.90 -5.73
C ALA A 95 -2.95 18.90 -4.90
N LEU A 96 -3.62 17.87 -4.39
CA LEU A 96 -3.01 16.70 -3.76
C LEU A 96 -3.61 15.43 -4.35
N ILE A 97 -2.79 14.38 -4.43
CA ILE A 97 -3.21 13.05 -4.86
C ILE A 97 -3.18 12.15 -3.64
N LEU A 98 -4.33 11.65 -3.22
CA LEU A 98 -4.46 10.67 -2.14
C LEU A 98 -4.58 9.29 -2.78
N GLU A 99 -3.55 8.46 -2.67
CA GLU A 99 -3.49 7.16 -3.37
C GLU A 99 -3.24 6.00 -2.42
N GLY A 100 -4.09 4.97 -2.45
CA GLY A 100 -3.81 3.73 -1.73
C GLY A 100 -4.98 2.77 -1.65
N GLY A 101 -4.80 1.71 -0.85
CA GLY A 101 -5.76 0.60 -0.73
C GLY A 101 -6.08 0.20 0.70
N SER A 102 -5.64 0.97 1.70
CA SER A 102 -5.94 0.63 3.10
C SER A 102 -7.43 0.84 3.39
N VAL A 103 -8.21 -0.25 3.35
CA VAL A 103 -9.65 -0.28 3.64
C VAL A 103 -9.98 0.47 4.91
N SER A 104 -9.30 0.16 6.02
CA SER A 104 -9.61 0.79 7.31
C SER A 104 -9.30 2.29 7.34
N LEU A 105 -8.30 2.75 6.60
CA LEU A 105 -7.97 4.19 6.51
C LEU A 105 -9.00 4.92 5.63
N ILE A 106 -9.29 4.38 4.45
CA ILE A 106 -10.27 4.98 3.54
C ILE A 106 -11.66 5.00 4.20
N ASN A 107 -12.04 3.93 4.90
CA ASN A 107 -13.29 3.88 5.66
C ASN A 107 -13.29 4.87 6.83
N ALA A 108 -12.15 5.11 7.48
CA ALA A 108 -12.04 6.15 8.51
C ALA A 108 -12.22 7.56 7.91
N MET A 109 -11.65 7.82 6.72
CA MET A 109 -11.89 9.07 6.00
C MET A 109 -13.36 9.24 5.65
N ILE A 110 -14.00 8.21 5.08
CA ILE A 110 -15.42 8.25 4.70
C ILE A 110 -16.34 8.56 5.90
N ARG A 111 -16.00 8.07 7.08
CA ARG A 111 -16.77 8.28 8.31
C ARG A 111 -16.50 9.63 8.99
N ASP A 112 -15.48 10.35 8.55
CA ASP A 112 -15.06 11.60 9.14
C ASP A 112 -15.58 12.78 8.30
N GLU A 113 -16.61 13.44 8.83
CA GLU A 113 -17.36 14.50 8.14
C GLU A 113 -16.48 15.67 7.70
N ARG A 114 -15.34 15.90 8.37
CA ARG A 114 -14.37 16.96 8.04
C ARG A 114 -13.86 16.87 6.60
N TRP A 115 -13.83 15.68 6.02
CA TRP A 115 -13.39 15.48 4.63
C TRP A 115 -14.34 16.06 3.58
N SER A 116 -15.63 16.22 3.92
CA SER A 116 -16.63 16.79 3.00
C SER A 116 -16.34 18.24 2.63
N GLU A 117 -15.69 18.98 3.52
CA GLU A 117 -15.44 20.43 3.37
C GLU A 117 -13.99 20.74 2.98
N GLN A 118 -13.12 19.73 2.89
CA GLN A 118 -11.68 19.93 2.82
C GLN A 118 -11.18 20.40 1.44
N GLY A 119 -11.96 20.20 0.38
CA GLY A 119 -11.58 20.60 -0.96
C GLY A 119 -12.51 20.08 -2.04
N GLU A 120 -12.14 20.34 -3.29
CA GLU A 120 -12.85 19.84 -4.44
C GLU A 120 -12.31 18.47 -4.82
N TRP A 121 -13.14 17.45 -4.62
CA TRP A 121 -12.77 16.07 -4.87
C TRP A 121 -12.84 15.69 -6.35
N ALA A 122 -11.90 14.86 -6.77
CA ALA A 122 -11.92 14.12 -8.03
C ALA A 122 -11.68 12.65 -7.71
N LEU A 123 -12.66 11.81 -8.01
CA LEU A 123 -12.71 10.42 -7.56
C LEU A 123 -12.32 9.47 -8.69
N CYS A 124 -11.32 8.62 -8.45
CA CYS A 124 -10.86 7.59 -9.38
C CYS A 124 -10.74 6.25 -8.66
N ARG A 125 -11.76 5.41 -8.78
CA ARG A 125 -11.69 4.01 -8.34
C ARG A 125 -11.09 3.15 -9.44
N ILE A 126 -10.02 2.43 -9.13
CA ILE A 126 -9.44 1.45 -10.02
C ILE A 126 -10.16 0.11 -9.81
N ALA A 127 -10.82 -0.38 -10.86
CA ALA A 127 -11.55 -1.63 -10.82
C ALA A 127 -10.61 -2.84 -10.66
N LEU A 128 -11.03 -3.83 -9.88
CA LEU A 128 -10.35 -5.12 -9.80
C LEU A 128 -10.46 -5.82 -11.17
N PRO A 129 -9.34 -6.15 -11.85
CA PRO A 129 -9.41 -6.88 -13.10
C PRO A 129 -9.82 -8.34 -12.88
N GLY A 130 -10.17 -9.03 -13.96
CA GLY A 130 -10.45 -10.47 -13.89
C GLY A 130 -9.25 -11.26 -13.34
N ARG A 131 -9.54 -12.36 -12.65
CA ARG A 131 -8.54 -13.17 -11.89
C ARG A 131 -7.28 -13.47 -12.70
N ALA A 132 -7.38 -13.85 -13.97
CA ALA A 132 -6.21 -14.17 -14.78
C ALA A 132 -5.22 -12.99 -14.92
N VAL A 133 -5.75 -11.79 -15.19
CA VAL A 133 -4.95 -10.56 -15.31
C VAL A 133 -4.35 -10.18 -13.96
N PHE A 134 -5.15 -10.25 -12.90
CA PHE A 134 -4.69 -10.00 -11.53
C PHE A 134 -3.54 -10.93 -11.16
N MET A 135 -3.71 -12.24 -11.35
CA MET A 135 -2.72 -13.24 -10.97
C MET A 135 -1.42 -13.05 -11.73
N ALA A 136 -1.47 -12.71 -13.02
CA ALA A 136 -0.26 -12.40 -13.80
C ALA A 136 0.52 -11.21 -13.22
N GLN A 137 -0.18 -10.14 -12.82
CA GLN A 137 0.42 -8.97 -12.19
C GLN A 137 0.96 -9.28 -10.79
N ALA A 138 0.22 -10.03 -9.98
CA ALA A 138 0.61 -10.41 -8.63
C ALA A 138 1.84 -11.32 -8.66
N ILE A 139 1.85 -12.34 -9.54
CA ILE A 139 3.00 -13.23 -9.75
C ILE A 139 4.26 -12.44 -10.12
N LYS A 140 4.14 -11.49 -11.05
CA LYS A 140 5.27 -10.63 -11.44
C LYS A 140 5.78 -9.84 -10.22
N ARG A 141 4.88 -9.14 -9.54
CA ARG A 141 5.21 -8.32 -8.37
C ARG A 141 5.90 -9.13 -7.27
N VAL A 142 5.40 -10.32 -6.96
CA VAL A 142 5.97 -11.19 -5.93
C VAL A 142 7.35 -11.71 -6.33
N ARG A 143 7.55 -12.06 -7.62
CA ARG A 143 8.88 -12.42 -8.13
C ARG A 143 9.86 -11.26 -7.96
N ASP A 144 9.45 -10.04 -8.32
CA ASP A 144 10.30 -8.85 -8.19
C ASP A 144 10.69 -8.59 -6.71
N MET A 145 9.82 -8.95 -5.75
CA MET A 145 10.10 -8.84 -4.31
C MET A 145 11.02 -9.96 -3.77
N LEU A 146 10.91 -11.18 -4.30
CA LEU A 146 11.70 -12.34 -3.86
C LEU A 146 13.05 -12.46 -4.58
N GLU A 147 13.16 -11.95 -5.81
CA GLU A 147 14.37 -11.91 -6.64
C GLU A 147 14.67 -10.47 -7.06
N PRO A 148 15.05 -9.59 -6.12
CA PRO A 148 15.37 -8.21 -6.44
C PRO A 148 16.63 -8.13 -7.34
N PRO A 149 16.80 -7.04 -8.10
CA PRO A 149 18.04 -6.80 -8.84
C PRO A 149 19.26 -6.82 -7.92
N PRO A 150 20.45 -7.20 -8.42
CA PRO A 150 21.67 -7.20 -7.62
C PRO A 150 21.89 -5.88 -6.87
N GLY A 151 22.24 -5.96 -5.58
CA GLY A 151 22.47 -4.80 -4.72
C GLY A 151 21.20 -4.15 -4.14
N HIS A 152 20.01 -4.69 -4.39
CA HIS A 152 18.76 -4.25 -3.78
C HIS A 152 18.26 -5.30 -2.78
N ALA A 153 17.72 -4.85 -1.66
CA ALA A 153 17.08 -5.72 -0.68
C ALA A 153 15.74 -6.25 -1.21
N GLY A 154 15.42 -7.49 -0.89
CA GLY A 154 14.14 -8.13 -1.17
C GLY A 154 13.32 -8.36 0.10
N ILE A 155 12.14 -8.95 -0.06
CA ILE A 155 11.24 -9.25 1.07
C ILE A 155 11.84 -10.25 2.06
N LEU A 156 12.73 -11.14 1.58
CA LEU A 156 13.46 -12.08 2.45
C LEU A 156 14.51 -11.38 3.31
N ASP A 157 15.19 -10.36 2.77
CA ASP A 157 16.15 -9.56 3.53
C ASP A 157 15.45 -8.74 4.63
N GLU A 158 14.31 -8.14 4.30
CA GLU A 158 13.46 -7.43 5.28
C GLU A 158 13.01 -8.39 6.38
N LEU A 159 12.49 -9.57 6.01
CA LEU A 159 12.04 -10.58 6.99
C LEU A 159 13.19 -11.05 7.88
N GLY A 160 14.32 -11.44 7.30
CA GLY A 160 15.49 -11.93 8.05
C GLY A 160 16.04 -10.88 9.01
N GLY A 161 16.14 -9.61 8.57
CA GLY A 161 16.60 -8.50 9.38
C GLY A 161 15.67 -8.16 10.56
N LEU A 162 14.36 -8.37 10.39
CA LEU A 162 13.37 -8.03 11.41
C LEU A 162 13.01 -9.20 12.34
N TRP A 163 13.22 -10.45 11.91
CA TRP A 163 12.74 -11.62 12.65
C TRP A 163 13.46 -11.86 13.98
N ALA A 164 14.70 -11.39 14.13
CA ALA A 164 15.45 -11.56 15.38
C ALA A 164 14.80 -10.86 16.59
N HIS A 165 13.92 -9.88 16.35
CA HIS A 165 13.22 -9.13 17.40
C HIS A 165 11.79 -9.64 17.59
N PRO A 166 11.46 -10.31 18.72
CA PRO A 166 10.12 -10.87 18.95
C PRO A 166 8.98 -9.85 18.88
N GLY A 167 9.26 -8.58 19.19
CA GLY A 167 8.28 -7.49 19.07
C GLY A 167 7.78 -7.24 17.64
N ASN A 168 8.50 -7.73 16.62
CA ASN A 168 8.13 -7.58 15.21
C ASN A 168 7.21 -8.70 14.72
N HIS A 169 7.18 -9.85 15.41
CA HIS A 169 6.55 -11.08 14.90
C HIS A 169 5.07 -10.89 14.59
N ALA A 170 4.32 -10.28 15.50
CA ALA A 170 2.88 -10.07 15.31
C ALA A 170 2.57 -9.24 14.06
N VAL A 171 3.37 -8.21 13.75
CA VAL A 171 3.19 -7.41 12.54
C VAL A 171 3.53 -8.22 11.29
N LEU A 172 4.68 -8.90 11.29
CA LEU A 172 5.13 -9.70 10.15
C LEU A 172 4.16 -10.85 9.83
N GLU A 173 3.54 -11.44 10.85
CA GLU A 173 2.52 -12.48 10.69
C GLU A 173 1.18 -11.95 10.17
N ASP A 174 0.90 -10.66 10.36
CA ASP A 174 -0.34 -10.01 9.94
C ASP A 174 -0.25 -9.32 8.57
N VAL A 175 0.96 -9.13 8.02
CA VAL A 175 1.14 -8.53 6.69
C VAL A 175 1.21 -9.62 5.61
N ASP A 176 0.40 -9.47 4.57
CA ASP A 176 0.38 -10.36 3.41
C ASP A 176 1.76 -10.44 2.73
N GLY A 177 2.10 -11.60 2.19
CA GLY A 177 3.46 -11.90 1.72
C GLY A 177 4.32 -12.49 2.84
N TYR A 178 4.64 -11.68 3.87
CA TYR A 178 5.42 -12.15 5.02
C TYR A 178 4.75 -13.34 5.70
N ARG A 179 3.43 -13.26 5.94
CA ARG A 179 2.63 -14.35 6.51
C ARG A 179 2.85 -15.68 5.78
N GLN A 180 2.88 -15.67 4.44
CA GLN A 180 3.07 -16.90 3.65
C GLN A 180 4.50 -17.42 3.73
N ILE A 181 5.50 -16.53 3.73
CA ILE A 181 6.91 -16.92 3.90
C ILE A 181 7.13 -17.54 5.29
N ILE A 182 6.58 -16.93 6.34
CA ILE A 182 6.62 -17.44 7.73
C ILE A 182 5.91 -18.80 7.83
N ARG A 183 4.72 -18.93 7.24
CA ARG A 183 3.98 -20.21 7.20
C ARG A 183 4.77 -21.31 6.51
N TYR A 184 5.38 -20.99 5.37
CA TYR A 184 6.24 -21.93 4.65
C TYR A 184 7.46 -22.34 5.48
N ALA A 185 8.16 -21.38 6.09
CA ALA A 185 9.33 -21.61 6.93
C ALA A 185 9.03 -22.56 8.08
N ARG A 186 7.92 -22.32 8.79
CA ARG A 186 7.44 -23.17 9.88
C ARG A 186 7.10 -24.58 9.40
N ALA A 187 6.37 -24.71 8.29
CA ALA A 187 5.99 -26.00 7.73
C ALA A 187 7.21 -26.82 7.25
N SER A 188 8.27 -26.13 6.81
CA SER A 188 9.51 -26.73 6.31
C SER A 188 10.59 -26.86 7.38
N GLN A 189 10.29 -26.46 8.63
CA GLN A 189 11.22 -26.42 9.76
C GLN A 189 12.51 -25.63 9.47
N VAL A 190 12.41 -24.59 8.65
CA VAL A 190 13.52 -23.68 8.34
C VAL A 190 13.49 -22.51 9.33
N PRO A 191 14.60 -22.20 10.03
CA PRO A 191 14.70 -21.00 10.84
C PRO A 191 14.49 -19.74 10.00
N ILE A 192 13.50 -18.91 10.36
CA ILE A 192 13.07 -17.76 9.54
C ILE A 192 14.16 -16.69 9.42
N ASP A 193 14.94 -16.49 10.49
CA ASP A 193 16.12 -15.62 10.53
C ASP A 193 17.25 -16.07 9.58
N ARG A 194 17.17 -17.29 9.02
CA ARG A 194 18.15 -17.83 8.08
C ARG A 194 17.63 -17.92 6.65
N ILE A 195 16.40 -17.49 6.36
CA ILE A 195 15.85 -17.48 5.00
C ILE A 195 16.36 -16.25 4.27
N THR A 196 17.59 -16.33 3.77
CA THR A 196 18.20 -15.29 2.92
C THR A 196 18.13 -15.64 1.43
N SER A 197 17.92 -16.91 1.11
CA SER A 197 17.72 -17.39 -0.24
C SER A 197 16.85 -18.64 -0.23
N ILE A 198 16.15 -18.86 -1.33
CA ILE A 198 15.30 -20.04 -1.54
C ILE A 198 15.61 -20.64 -2.91
N ASP A 199 15.52 -21.97 -3.03
CA ASP A 199 15.71 -22.63 -4.31
C ASP A 199 14.55 -22.32 -5.29
N ARG A 200 14.75 -22.63 -6.58
CA ARG A 200 13.76 -22.34 -7.63
C ARG A 200 12.40 -23.00 -7.40
N ARG A 201 12.35 -24.17 -6.77
CA ARG A 201 11.11 -24.89 -6.50
C ARG A 201 10.33 -24.18 -5.39
N THR A 202 11.01 -23.83 -4.31
CA THR A 202 10.46 -23.07 -3.19
C THR A 202 9.99 -21.69 -3.64
N MET A 203 10.78 -21.02 -4.47
CA MET A 203 10.41 -19.75 -5.11
C MET A 203 9.07 -19.86 -5.86
N ALA A 204 8.93 -20.86 -6.74
CA ALA A 204 7.69 -21.04 -7.50
C ALA A 204 6.48 -21.25 -6.58
N ILE A 205 6.63 -22.04 -5.50
CA ILE A 205 5.57 -22.30 -4.52
C ILE A 205 5.17 -21.00 -3.79
N LEU A 206 6.16 -20.24 -3.30
CA LEU A 206 5.90 -18.99 -2.56
C LEU A 206 5.27 -17.92 -3.46
N VAL A 207 5.75 -17.79 -4.70
CA VAL A 207 5.16 -16.87 -5.69
C VAL A 207 3.67 -17.15 -5.88
N GLU A 208 3.29 -18.41 -6.10
CA GLU A 208 1.89 -18.77 -6.28
C GLU A 208 1.05 -18.53 -5.01
N ARG A 209 1.57 -18.90 -3.84
CA ARG A 209 0.86 -18.74 -2.56
C ARG A 209 0.64 -17.29 -2.19
N ILE A 210 1.65 -16.44 -2.34
CA ILE A 210 1.55 -15.02 -2.03
C ILE A 210 0.64 -14.33 -3.05
N ALA A 211 0.75 -14.65 -4.34
CA ALA A 211 -0.14 -14.10 -5.35
C ALA A 211 -1.61 -14.48 -5.11
N GLN A 212 -1.87 -15.70 -4.64
CA GLN A 212 -3.20 -16.16 -4.24
C GLN A 212 -3.70 -15.45 -2.98
N GLU A 213 -2.84 -15.24 -1.96
CA GLU A 213 -3.18 -14.42 -0.79
C GLU A 213 -3.53 -12.98 -1.20
N TYR A 214 -2.78 -12.38 -2.12
CA TYR A 214 -3.09 -11.05 -2.65
C TYR A 214 -4.44 -11.03 -3.38
N TRP A 215 -4.81 -12.09 -4.09
CA TRP A 215 -6.13 -12.19 -4.75
C TRP A 215 -7.26 -12.24 -3.72
N GLU A 216 -7.09 -13.04 -2.67
CA GLU A 216 -8.05 -13.12 -1.56
C GLU A 216 -8.18 -11.78 -0.84
N HIS A 217 -7.05 -11.11 -0.57
CA HIS A 217 -7.04 -9.77 -0.01
C HIS A 217 -7.74 -8.76 -0.92
N ALA A 218 -7.50 -8.83 -2.23
CA ALA A 218 -8.13 -7.93 -3.20
C ALA A 218 -9.66 -8.09 -3.25
N LEU A 219 -10.16 -9.32 -3.18
CA LEU A 219 -11.59 -9.59 -3.08
C LEU A 219 -12.18 -9.06 -1.77
N TRP A 220 -11.48 -9.24 -0.66
CA TRP A 220 -11.86 -8.69 0.63
C TRP A 220 -11.91 -7.15 0.58
N GLN A 221 -10.92 -6.50 -0.03
CA GLN A 221 -10.93 -5.04 -0.21
C GLN A 221 -12.15 -4.56 -0.99
N GLU A 222 -12.50 -5.23 -2.09
CA GLU A 222 -13.68 -4.89 -2.89
C GLU A 222 -14.99 -5.03 -2.11
N GLN A 223 -15.06 -5.95 -1.14
CA GLN A 223 -16.22 -6.14 -0.26
C GLN A 223 -16.31 -5.10 0.85
N GLU A 224 -15.16 -4.68 1.40
CA GLU A 224 -15.09 -3.88 2.62
C GLU A 224 -14.91 -2.37 2.39
N PHE A 225 -14.57 -1.93 1.17
CA PHE A 225 -14.59 -0.50 0.85
C PHE A 225 -16.01 0.06 1.01
N LEU A 226 -16.16 1.06 1.87
CA LEU A 226 -17.41 1.82 1.97
C LEU A 226 -17.63 2.66 0.71
N GLY A 227 -18.89 2.96 0.43
CA GLY A 227 -19.27 3.88 -0.63
C GLY A 227 -18.82 5.30 -0.31
N ILE A 228 -18.23 6.00 -1.29
CA ILE A 228 -17.88 7.42 -1.17
C ILE A 228 -19.16 8.24 -0.98
N PRO A 229 -19.26 9.09 0.05
CA PRO A 229 -20.46 9.86 0.34
C PRO A 229 -20.74 10.88 -0.77
N ALA A 230 -22.02 11.22 -0.95
CA ALA A 230 -22.44 12.18 -1.98
C ALA A 230 -21.83 13.58 -1.76
N THR A 231 -21.50 13.93 -0.51
CA THR A 231 -20.84 15.20 -0.15
C THR A 231 -19.45 15.36 -0.76
N TRP A 232 -18.80 14.26 -1.18
CA TRP A 232 -17.51 14.32 -1.87
C TRP A 232 -17.67 14.37 -3.40
N ARG A 233 -18.88 14.21 -3.95
CA ARG A 233 -19.09 14.29 -5.40
C ARG A 233 -19.39 15.73 -5.77
N ARG A 234 -18.81 16.23 -6.86
CA ARG A 234 -19.23 17.53 -7.40
C ARG A 234 -20.65 17.40 -7.95
N ALA A 235 -21.38 18.50 -7.98
CA ALA A 235 -22.70 18.56 -8.61
C ALA A 235 -22.66 18.18 -10.11
N ASP A 236 -21.51 18.33 -10.76
CA ASP A 236 -21.30 18.02 -12.18
C ASP A 236 -20.95 16.53 -12.45
N ASP A 237 -20.81 15.70 -11.40
CA ASP A 237 -20.49 14.27 -11.51
C ASP A 237 -21.74 13.34 -11.45
N ALA A 238 -22.94 13.89 -11.71
CA ALA A 238 -24.24 13.20 -11.70
C ALA A 238 -24.82 12.99 -13.11
#